data_AF-A0A945MQE8-F1
#
_entry.id   AF-A0A945MQE8-F1
#
_cell.length_a   1.000
_cell.length_b   1.000
_cell.length_c   1.000
_cell.angle_alpha   90.00
_cell.angle_beta   90.00
_cell.angle_gamma   90.00
#
_symmetry.space_group_name_H-M   'P 1'
#
loop_
_entity.id
_entity.type
_entity.pdbx_description
1 polymer ?
#
loop_
_entity_poly.entity_id
_entity_poly.type
_entity_poly.pdbx_seq_one_letter_code
_entity_poly.pdbx_strand_id
1 'polypeptide(L)'
;MLPLLKIAFCTALLGAFSVNATDWSQWRGAQRDGAAPGAPWAASLAGIELQWRVPLGKGYPGPVVGGDRVFVVETIDKKTVGVRALSRATGQQLWQVTWSGTGNVPFFAKANGDWVRSTPAWDGETLYVGDMAEVVVALDGATGAERWRVDFPRRYETPVPDFGFASSPLVVGDFLYVQAANSLVKLDKRTGQAVWRSLVIEEGMASNGAFSSPVLEVLAGREQLVALNRESLYGLDPENGQVLWSKPLPHFRGMHILTPTIWRDAIFTSPYRERSYLIDLSSEGEDWRVAESWQNKASGYMSSPVVVDDHLYLFLGNGRIECIELATGQSRWRSSRSFGKYLSMVWRQDRILALDGEGTLYLFAANPERFELLDEREVAQGSTWGHLAVSGDELFVRELQAIVSLRWARDDRASAD
;
A
#
# COMPACT_ATOMS: atom_id res chain seq x y z
N MET A 1 -25.25 60.81 -16.17
CA MET A 1 -24.48 60.46 -14.95
C MET A 1 -24.98 59.12 -14.44
N LEU A 2 -24.32 58.03 -14.79
CA LEU A 2 -24.49 56.70 -14.16
C LEU A 2 -23.08 56.25 -13.73
N PRO A 3 -22.88 55.74 -12.50
CA PRO A 3 -21.56 55.35 -12.03
C PRO A 3 -21.20 53.95 -12.53
N LEU A 4 -20.00 53.82 -13.10
CA LEU A 4 -19.39 52.54 -13.45
C LEU A 4 -18.99 51.79 -12.17
N LEU A 5 -19.66 50.67 -11.91
CA LEU A 5 -19.32 49.72 -10.85
C LEU A 5 -18.04 48.97 -11.23
N LYS A 6 -16.92 49.27 -10.59
CA LYS A 6 -15.68 48.49 -10.73
C LYS A 6 -15.82 47.19 -9.93
N ILE A 7 -16.09 46.09 -10.61
CA ILE A 7 -16.03 44.75 -10.04
C ILE A 7 -14.54 44.36 -9.94
N ALA A 8 -14.01 44.30 -8.73
CA ALA A 8 -12.68 43.77 -8.46
C ALA A 8 -12.75 42.23 -8.58
N PHE A 9 -12.11 41.70 -9.61
CA PHE A 9 -11.95 40.26 -9.80
C PHE A 9 -10.83 39.79 -8.85
N CYS A 10 -11.20 39.24 -7.69
CA CYS A 10 -10.27 38.51 -6.82
C CYS A 10 -9.94 37.19 -7.51
N THR A 11 -8.83 37.14 -8.23
CA THR A 11 -8.27 35.89 -8.76
C THR A 11 -7.76 35.06 -7.58
N ALA A 12 -8.58 34.13 -7.10
CA ALA A 12 -8.12 33.10 -6.19
C ALA A 12 -7.13 32.21 -6.95
N LEU A 13 -5.85 32.33 -6.62
CA LEU A 13 -4.81 31.39 -7.02
C LEU A 13 -5.12 30.05 -6.34
N LEU A 14 -5.88 29.19 -7.03
CA LEU A 14 -5.94 27.76 -6.75
C LEU A 14 -4.53 27.22 -7.04
N GLY A 15 -3.68 27.19 -6.01
CA GLY A 15 -2.45 26.42 -6.07
C GLY A 15 -2.83 24.95 -6.23
N ALA A 16 -2.67 24.42 -7.44
CA ALA A 16 -2.68 22.98 -7.64
C ALA A 16 -1.50 22.43 -6.84
N PHE A 17 -1.76 21.73 -5.75
CA PHE A 17 -0.74 20.95 -5.06
C PHE A 17 -0.34 19.81 -6.00
N SER A 18 0.73 20.01 -6.76
CA SER A 18 1.33 18.93 -7.53
C SER A 18 1.93 17.93 -6.55
N VAL A 19 1.47 16.68 -6.62
CA VAL A 19 2.14 15.54 -5.98
C VAL A 19 3.58 15.54 -6.47
N ASN A 20 4.52 15.67 -5.53
CA ASN A 20 5.93 15.67 -5.87
C ASN A 20 6.33 14.24 -6.27
N ALA A 21 7.27 14.10 -7.21
CA ALA A 21 7.71 12.79 -7.67
C ALA A 21 8.19 11.91 -6.50
N THR A 22 8.71 12.51 -5.43
CA THR A 22 9.21 11.82 -4.25
C THR A 22 8.15 11.54 -3.18
N ASP A 23 6.88 11.94 -3.37
CA ASP A 23 5.83 11.70 -2.37
C ASP A 23 5.51 10.19 -2.26
N TRP A 24 5.39 9.72 -1.02
CA TRP A 24 4.94 8.37 -0.69
C TRP A 24 3.46 8.43 -0.31
N SER A 25 2.63 8.75 -1.30
CA SER A 25 1.26 9.24 -1.12
C SER A 25 0.22 8.15 -0.78
N GLN A 26 0.54 6.87 -0.98
CA GLN A 26 -0.35 5.75 -0.74
C GLN A 26 0.40 4.44 -0.46
N TRP A 27 -0.33 3.34 -0.27
CA TRP A 27 0.21 2.00 -0.06
C TRP A 27 1.32 1.66 -1.04
N ARG A 28 2.53 1.37 -0.53
CA ARG A 28 3.73 1.04 -1.32
C ARG A 28 4.16 2.11 -2.32
N GLY A 29 3.90 3.38 -2.01
CA GLY A 29 4.31 4.52 -2.81
C GLY A 29 3.29 4.89 -3.89
N ALA A 30 3.60 5.91 -4.68
CA ALA A 30 2.66 6.48 -5.65
C ALA A 30 2.14 5.45 -6.66
N GLN A 31 2.98 4.51 -7.10
CA GLN A 31 2.61 3.45 -8.07
C GLN A 31 2.22 2.12 -7.41
N ARG A 32 2.29 2.00 -6.08
CA ARG A 32 1.92 0.81 -5.29
C ARG A 32 2.76 -0.46 -5.58
N ASP A 33 3.90 -0.29 -6.23
CA ASP A 33 4.87 -1.31 -6.62
C ASP A 33 6.10 -1.37 -5.69
N GLY A 34 6.19 -0.46 -4.72
CA GLY A 34 7.33 -0.32 -3.83
C GLY A 34 8.55 0.33 -4.48
N ALA A 35 8.42 0.98 -5.65
CA ALA A 35 9.50 1.74 -6.27
C ALA A 35 9.67 3.11 -5.60
N ALA A 36 10.91 3.45 -5.26
CA ALA A 36 11.29 4.80 -4.86
C ALA A 36 12.10 5.47 -5.98
N PRO A 37 11.75 6.68 -6.43
CA PRO A 37 12.49 7.36 -7.50
C PRO A 37 13.85 7.86 -7.02
N GLY A 38 14.79 8.01 -7.96
CA GLY A 38 16.11 8.62 -7.73
C GLY A 38 17.28 7.74 -8.17
N ALA A 39 18.50 8.23 -7.92
CA ALA A 39 19.75 7.50 -8.10
C ALA A 39 19.86 6.35 -7.09
N PRO A 40 20.65 5.28 -7.38
CA PRO A 40 20.83 4.16 -6.46
C PRO A 40 21.22 4.63 -5.06
N TRP A 41 20.74 3.93 -4.03
CA TRP A 41 21.25 4.15 -2.69
C TRP A 41 22.73 3.78 -2.61
N ALA A 42 23.46 4.47 -1.73
CA ALA A 42 24.81 4.08 -1.36
C ALA A 42 24.81 2.63 -0.87
N ALA A 43 25.90 1.89 -1.13
CA ALA A 43 26.05 0.50 -0.72
C ALA A 43 26.28 0.31 0.80
N SER A 44 25.99 1.32 1.62
CA SER A 44 26.06 1.25 3.08
C SER A 44 24.99 2.12 3.71
N LEU A 45 24.32 1.58 4.73
CA LEU A 45 23.37 2.26 5.62
C LEU A 45 24.07 3.18 6.64
N ALA A 46 25.40 3.30 6.57
CA ALA A 46 26.14 4.35 7.26
C ALA A 46 25.62 5.73 6.82
N GLY A 47 25.57 6.67 7.76
CA GLY A 47 25.04 8.02 7.50
C GLY A 47 23.51 8.14 7.55
N ILE A 48 22.77 7.06 7.81
CA ILE A 48 21.37 7.18 8.23
C ILE A 48 21.32 7.76 9.65
N GLU A 49 20.63 8.88 9.82
CA GLU A 49 20.52 9.59 11.09
C GLU A 49 19.06 9.71 11.52
N LEU A 50 18.80 9.42 12.79
CA LEU A 50 17.51 9.69 13.43
C LEU A 50 17.25 11.19 13.46
N GLN A 51 16.16 11.60 12.81
CA GLN A 51 15.71 12.99 12.83
C GLN A 51 14.77 13.23 14.01
N TRP A 52 13.75 12.37 14.14
CA TRP A 52 12.79 12.43 15.23
C TRP A 52 12.07 11.09 15.41
N ARG A 53 11.49 10.91 16.61
CA ARG A 53 10.63 9.77 16.95
C ARG A 53 9.43 10.26 17.75
N VAL A 54 8.23 9.87 17.33
CA VAL A 54 6.97 10.29 17.96
C VAL A 54 6.21 9.06 18.46
N PRO A 55 5.84 8.99 19.75
CA PRO A 55 5.00 7.92 20.28
C PRO A 55 3.60 7.90 19.65
N LEU A 56 3.09 6.70 19.37
CA LEU A 56 1.77 6.44 18.79
C LEU A 56 1.07 5.28 19.53
N GLY A 57 -0.25 5.21 19.36
CA GLY A 57 -1.05 4.02 19.56
C GLY A 57 -0.74 2.92 18.55
N LYS A 58 -1.31 1.73 18.79
CA LYS A 58 -1.03 0.54 18.00
C LYS A 58 -1.66 0.61 16.62
N GLY A 59 -0.98 0.12 15.59
CA GLY A 59 -1.51 0.09 14.23
C GLY A 59 -0.54 -0.53 13.24
N TYR A 60 -1.10 -1.03 12.14
CA TYR A 60 -0.37 -1.53 10.97
C TYR A 60 -0.27 -0.60 9.75
N PRO A 61 -1.03 0.51 9.60
CA PRO A 61 -0.95 1.37 8.43
C PRO A 61 0.48 1.89 8.23
N GLY A 62 1.00 1.76 7.01
CA GLY A 62 2.23 2.45 6.63
C GLY A 62 2.03 3.97 6.74
N PRO A 63 3.11 4.73 6.99
CA PRO A 63 3.02 6.18 6.95
C PRO A 63 2.85 6.65 5.50
N VAL A 64 2.04 7.70 5.32
CA VAL A 64 1.93 8.42 4.05
C VAL A 64 2.71 9.73 4.18
N VAL A 65 3.54 10.03 3.18
CA VAL A 65 4.46 11.16 3.22
C VAL A 65 4.26 11.99 1.98
N GLY A 66 4.08 13.29 2.15
CA GLY A 66 3.97 14.19 1.01
C GLY A 66 4.13 15.65 1.40
N GLY A 67 4.82 16.39 0.53
CA GLY A 67 5.20 17.78 0.84
C GLY A 67 5.92 17.89 2.19
N ASP A 68 5.36 18.73 3.08
CA ASP A 68 5.87 19.01 4.42
C ASP A 68 5.26 18.13 5.53
N ARG A 69 4.51 17.07 5.17
CA ARG A 69 3.70 16.27 6.11
C ARG A 69 3.99 14.79 6.09
N VAL A 70 3.80 14.19 7.26
CA VAL A 70 3.71 12.74 7.46
C VAL A 70 2.36 12.44 8.11
N PHE A 71 1.54 11.62 7.46
CA PHE A 71 0.26 11.15 7.98
C PHE A 71 0.40 9.76 8.57
N VAL A 72 -0.13 9.57 9.77
CA VAL A 72 -0.13 8.28 10.47
C VAL A 72 -1.51 7.97 11.02
N VAL A 73 -1.84 6.67 11.02
CA VAL A 73 -3.10 6.14 11.55
C VAL A 73 -2.79 5.14 12.67
N GLU A 74 -3.58 5.20 13.73
CA GLU A 74 -3.39 4.45 14.97
C GLU A 74 -4.73 4.03 15.58
N THR A 75 -4.67 3.05 16.46
CA THR A 75 -5.74 2.67 17.37
C THR A 75 -5.38 3.08 18.79
N ILE A 76 -6.23 3.93 19.37
CA ILE A 76 -6.15 4.47 20.72
C ILE A 76 -7.20 3.75 21.58
N ASP A 77 -6.83 3.39 22.81
CA ASP A 77 -7.70 2.75 23.80
C ASP A 77 -8.51 1.54 23.28
N LYS A 78 -7.94 0.84 22.29
CA LYS A 78 -8.52 -0.32 21.57
C LYS A 78 -9.80 -0.04 20.79
N LYS A 79 -10.30 1.20 20.77
CA LYS A 79 -11.61 1.52 20.16
C LYS A 79 -11.60 2.75 19.25
N THR A 80 -10.69 3.67 19.50
CA THR A 80 -10.66 4.95 18.82
C THR A 80 -9.66 4.89 17.70
N VAL A 81 -10.07 5.24 16.48
CA VAL A 81 -9.14 5.53 15.39
C VAL A 81 -8.57 6.91 15.64
N GLY A 82 -7.25 7.03 15.61
CA GLY A 82 -6.54 8.30 15.59
C GLY A 82 -5.86 8.51 14.26
N VAL A 83 -5.97 9.71 13.70
CA VAL A 83 -5.22 10.16 12.53
C VAL A 83 -4.47 11.41 12.91
N ARG A 84 -3.17 11.46 12.60
CA ARG A 84 -2.32 12.62 12.85
C ARG A 84 -1.63 13.05 11.57
N ALA A 85 -1.51 14.36 11.39
CA ALA A 85 -0.46 14.92 10.53
C ALA A 85 0.68 15.43 11.40
N LEU A 86 1.90 15.06 11.03
CA LEU A 86 3.12 15.51 11.66
C LEU A 86 3.90 16.37 10.65
N SER A 87 4.60 17.38 11.15
CA SER A 87 5.64 18.07 10.39
C SER A 87 6.69 17.06 9.97
N ARG A 88 6.94 16.95 8.67
CA ARG A 88 7.96 16.05 8.12
C ARG A 88 9.36 16.39 8.66
N ALA A 89 9.65 17.67 8.84
CA ALA A 89 10.96 18.13 9.29
C ALA A 89 11.21 17.90 10.79
N THR A 90 10.18 18.02 11.63
CA THR A 90 10.36 18.09 13.10
C THR A 90 9.63 17.01 13.88
N GLY A 91 8.71 16.26 13.26
CA GLY A 91 7.83 15.32 13.94
C GLY A 91 6.75 15.99 14.80
N GLN A 92 6.69 17.33 14.84
CA GLN A 92 5.67 18.04 15.60
C GLN A 92 4.28 17.73 15.05
N GLN A 93 3.35 17.35 15.94
CA GLN A 93 1.95 17.16 15.58
C GLN A 93 1.33 18.49 15.12
N LEU A 94 0.86 18.52 13.87
CA LEU A 94 0.18 19.66 13.27
C LEU A 94 -1.31 19.63 13.59
N TRP A 95 -1.92 18.45 13.46
CA TRP A 95 -3.30 18.20 13.85
C TRP A 95 -3.49 16.73 14.22
N GLN A 96 -4.56 16.45 14.96
CA GLN A 96 -5.05 15.10 15.24
C GLN A 96 -6.57 15.09 15.19
N VAL A 97 -7.13 14.07 14.57
CA VAL A 97 -8.56 13.77 14.62
C VAL A 97 -8.79 12.34 15.08
N THR A 98 -9.94 12.12 15.71
CA THR A 98 -10.29 10.82 16.26
C THR A 98 -11.76 10.51 16.07
N TRP A 99 -12.10 9.24 15.87
CA TRP A 99 -13.48 8.76 15.89
C TRP A 99 -13.55 7.31 16.40
N SER A 100 -14.74 6.86 16.73
CA SER A 100 -14.98 5.45 17.05
C SER A 100 -14.98 4.63 15.75
N GLY A 101 -14.07 3.66 15.63
CA GLY A 101 -13.89 2.84 14.41
C GLY A 101 -13.34 1.46 14.78
N THR A 102 -14.08 0.77 15.65
CA THR A 102 -13.67 -0.48 16.30
C THR A 102 -13.82 -1.69 15.40
N GLY A 103 -12.95 -2.70 15.57
CA GLY A 103 -13.20 -4.06 15.11
C GLY A 103 -12.84 -5.08 16.18
N ASN A 104 -13.14 -6.34 15.92
CA ASN A 104 -12.74 -7.45 16.76
C ASN A 104 -12.33 -8.61 15.86
N VAL A 105 -11.03 -8.92 15.82
CA VAL A 105 -10.56 -10.01 14.97
C VAL A 105 -10.87 -11.37 15.58
N PRO A 106 -10.96 -12.44 14.77
CA PRO A 106 -11.17 -13.80 15.27
C PRO A 106 -10.09 -14.22 16.27
N PHE A 107 -10.44 -15.14 17.18
CA PHE A 107 -9.55 -15.55 18.28
C PHE A 107 -8.16 -16.02 17.80
N PHE A 108 -8.07 -16.70 16.66
CA PHE A 108 -6.81 -17.18 16.09
C PHE A 108 -5.90 -16.07 15.56
N ALA A 109 -6.44 -14.87 15.35
CA ALA A 109 -5.71 -13.68 14.92
C ALA A 109 -5.51 -12.67 16.06
N LYS A 110 -5.99 -12.96 17.28
CA LYS A 110 -6.01 -12.00 18.39
C LYS A 110 -4.63 -11.53 18.83
N ALA A 111 -3.61 -12.38 18.69
CA ALA A 111 -2.21 -12.02 18.94
C ALA A 111 -1.73 -10.88 18.02
N ASN A 112 -2.37 -10.71 16.85
CA ASN A 112 -2.11 -9.66 15.87
C ASN A 112 -3.05 -8.45 16.04
N GLY A 113 -3.70 -8.31 17.21
CA GLY A 113 -4.45 -7.12 17.61
C GLY A 113 -5.71 -6.76 16.83
N ASP A 114 -6.52 -5.88 17.41
CA ASP A 114 -7.71 -5.28 16.79
C ASP A 114 -7.42 -3.84 16.38
N TRP A 115 -6.34 -3.65 15.62
CA TRP A 115 -5.88 -2.31 15.22
C TRP A 115 -6.22 -2.05 13.77
N VAL A 116 -6.34 -0.77 13.42
CA VAL A 116 -6.39 -0.31 12.03
C VAL A 116 -5.31 -1.00 11.19
N ARG A 117 -5.64 -1.32 9.94
CA ARG A 117 -4.81 -2.16 9.05
C ARG A 117 -4.46 -1.48 7.74
N SER A 118 -5.43 -0.77 7.16
CA SER A 118 -5.32 -0.12 5.86
C SER A 118 -4.39 1.09 5.90
N THR A 119 -3.45 1.15 4.95
CA THR A 119 -2.62 2.35 4.75
C THR A 119 -3.47 3.42 4.08
N PRO A 120 -3.53 4.65 4.60
CA PRO A 120 -4.36 5.68 3.98
C PRO A 120 -3.81 6.06 2.59
N ALA A 121 -4.60 6.83 1.84
CA ALA A 121 -4.16 7.42 0.57
C ALA A 121 -4.35 8.93 0.64
N TRP A 122 -3.40 9.68 0.08
CA TRP A 122 -3.43 11.14 0.01
C TRP A 122 -3.28 11.60 -1.44
N ASP A 123 -4.10 12.54 -1.87
CA ASP A 123 -4.13 13.01 -3.27
C ASP A 123 -3.46 14.37 -3.49
N GLY A 124 -2.72 14.87 -2.48
CA GLY A 124 -2.18 16.23 -2.45
C GLY A 124 -3.03 17.20 -1.63
N GLU A 125 -4.30 16.87 -1.38
CA GLU A 125 -5.24 17.76 -0.69
C GLU A 125 -6.06 17.02 0.38
N THR A 126 -6.60 15.86 0.03
CA THR A 126 -7.49 15.02 0.85
C THR A 126 -6.80 13.72 1.24
N LEU A 127 -6.88 13.37 2.52
CA LEU A 127 -6.45 12.09 3.07
C LEU A 127 -7.67 11.17 3.25
N TYR A 128 -7.59 9.96 2.70
CA TYR A 128 -8.65 8.94 2.76
C TYR A 128 -8.23 7.82 3.71
N VAL A 129 -9.02 7.60 4.76
CA VAL A 129 -8.70 6.67 5.85
C VAL A 129 -9.82 5.65 6.01
N GLY A 130 -9.49 4.36 5.87
CA GLY A 130 -10.39 3.25 6.18
C GLY A 130 -10.18 2.73 7.61
N ASP A 131 -11.26 2.44 8.33
CA ASP A 131 -11.20 1.90 9.69
C ASP A 131 -11.67 0.44 9.83
N MET A 132 -11.60 -0.10 11.05
CA MET A 132 -11.96 -1.49 11.29
C MET A 132 -13.46 -1.79 11.20
N ALA A 133 -14.31 -0.77 11.14
CA ALA A 133 -15.75 -0.89 10.94
C ALA A 133 -16.16 -0.75 9.46
N GLU A 134 -15.18 -0.75 8.54
CA GLU A 134 -15.37 -0.45 7.12
C GLU A 134 -16.01 0.91 6.84
N VAL A 135 -15.64 1.92 7.63
CA VAL A 135 -15.92 3.31 7.31
C VAL A 135 -14.72 3.92 6.63
N VAL A 136 -14.94 4.64 5.52
CA VAL A 136 -13.94 5.54 4.93
C VAL A 136 -14.27 6.97 5.33
N VAL A 137 -13.28 7.67 5.85
CA VAL A 137 -13.36 9.09 6.19
C VAL A 137 -12.38 9.85 5.29
N ALA A 138 -12.88 10.89 4.61
CA ALA A 138 -12.05 11.84 3.87
C ALA A 138 -11.78 13.06 4.74
N LEU A 139 -10.50 13.37 4.92
CA LEU A 139 -10.02 14.46 5.75
C LEU A 139 -9.27 15.47 4.89
N ASP A 140 -9.46 16.74 5.16
CA ASP A 140 -8.58 17.79 4.65
C ASP A 140 -7.15 17.57 5.18
N GLY A 141 -6.17 17.41 4.29
CA GLY A 141 -4.80 17.10 4.67
C GLY A 141 -4.10 18.23 5.44
N ALA A 142 -4.54 19.49 5.25
CA ALA A 142 -3.94 20.64 5.90
C ALA A 142 -4.43 20.79 7.35
N THR A 143 -5.71 20.57 7.60
CA THR A 143 -6.41 20.89 8.85
C THR A 143 -6.92 19.67 9.63
N GLY A 144 -7.05 18.51 8.96
CA GLY A 144 -7.71 17.33 9.50
C GLY A 144 -9.24 17.40 9.48
N ALA A 145 -9.84 18.50 9.00
CA ALA A 145 -11.29 18.64 8.97
C ALA A 145 -11.93 17.55 8.10
N GLU A 146 -12.98 16.90 8.62
CA GLU A 146 -13.73 15.92 7.84
C GLU A 146 -14.46 16.58 6.67
N ARG A 147 -14.25 16.04 5.47
CA ARG A 147 -14.94 16.45 4.24
C ARG A 147 -16.19 15.60 4.02
N TRP A 148 -16.06 14.29 4.18
CA TRP A 148 -17.17 13.34 4.09
C TRP A 148 -16.79 12.00 4.77
N ARG A 149 -17.80 11.18 5.01
CA ARG A 149 -17.65 9.79 5.46
C ARG A 149 -18.60 8.85 4.74
N VAL A 150 -18.15 7.62 4.52
CA VAL A 150 -18.95 6.53 3.95
C VAL A 150 -18.87 5.33 4.87
N ASP A 151 -20.01 4.96 5.45
CA ASP A 151 -20.21 3.72 6.20
C ASP A 151 -20.73 2.65 5.23
N PHE A 152 -19.84 1.75 4.78
CA PHE A 152 -20.15 0.75 3.77
C PHE A 152 -21.12 -0.33 4.28
N PRO A 153 -20.91 -0.93 5.46
CA PRO A 153 -21.86 -1.87 6.06
C PRO A 153 -23.27 -1.30 6.18
N ARG A 154 -23.41 -0.05 6.65
CA ARG A 154 -24.72 0.61 6.75
C ARG A 154 -25.31 0.92 5.38
N ARG A 155 -24.50 1.39 4.43
CA ARG A 155 -24.98 1.78 3.08
C ARG A 155 -25.49 0.58 2.28
N TYR A 156 -24.84 -0.57 2.42
CA TYR A 156 -25.13 -1.75 1.62
C TYR A 156 -25.75 -2.90 2.40
N GLU A 157 -26.09 -2.66 3.67
CA GLU A 157 -26.72 -3.64 4.58
C GLU A 157 -25.92 -4.94 4.71
N THR A 158 -24.60 -4.83 4.78
CA THR A 158 -23.67 -5.97 4.91
C THR A 158 -23.14 -6.10 6.33
N PRO A 159 -22.73 -7.30 6.77
CA PRO A 159 -21.97 -7.44 8.01
C PRO A 159 -20.59 -6.75 7.90
N VAL A 160 -20.01 -6.39 9.06
CA VAL A 160 -18.61 -5.95 9.14
C VAL A 160 -17.71 -7.18 9.04
N PRO A 161 -16.71 -7.20 8.15
CA PRO A 161 -15.73 -8.28 8.08
C PRO A 161 -14.88 -8.47 9.34
N ASP A 162 -14.45 -9.70 9.57
CA ASP A 162 -13.59 -10.14 10.67
C ASP A 162 -12.30 -9.32 10.81
N PHE A 163 -11.75 -8.85 9.68
CA PHE A 163 -10.49 -8.10 9.64
C PHE A 163 -10.70 -6.63 9.34
N GLY A 164 -11.95 -6.16 9.30
CA GLY A 164 -12.32 -4.79 8.93
C GLY A 164 -11.76 -4.40 7.58
N PHE A 165 -11.50 -3.10 7.42
CA PHE A 165 -10.93 -2.54 6.20
C PHE A 165 -9.41 -2.81 6.16
N ALA A 166 -9.03 -3.94 5.56
CA ALA A 166 -7.63 -4.36 5.42
C ALA A 166 -7.00 -3.94 4.08
N SER A 167 -7.80 -3.88 3.02
CA SER A 167 -7.38 -3.39 1.71
C SER A 167 -7.10 -1.88 1.76
N SER A 168 -6.00 -1.42 1.17
CA SER A 168 -5.66 0.01 1.14
C SER A 168 -6.37 0.72 0.00
N PRO A 169 -7.04 1.88 0.25
CA PRO A 169 -7.67 2.67 -0.81
C PRO A 169 -6.69 2.98 -1.93
N LEU A 170 -7.21 3.07 -3.15
CA LEU A 170 -6.49 3.52 -4.34
C LEU A 170 -7.10 4.83 -4.83
N VAL A 171 -6.28 5.88 -4.93
CA VAL A 171 -6.71 7.15 -5.53
C VAL A 171 -6.15 7.24 -6.94
N VAL A 172 -7.03 7.50 -7.92
CA VAL A 172 -6.64 7.81 -9.30
C VAL A 172 -7.53 8.90 -9.85
N GLY A 173 -6.93 10.00 -10.32
CA GLY A 173 -7.67 11.13 -10.87
C GLY A 173 -8.70 11.65 -9.86
N ASP A 174 -9.97 11.66 -10.28
CA ASP A 174 -11.12 12.13 -9.48
C ASP A 174 -11.80 11.02 -8.66
N PHE A 175 -11.22 9.82 -8.63
CA PHE A 175 -11.88 8.65 -8.07
C PHE A 175 -11.07 7.98 -6.96
N LEU A 176 -11.82 7.37 -6.05
CA LEU A 176 -11.32 6.53 -4.97
C LEU A 176 -11.88 5.12 -5.16
N TYR A 177 -11.00 4.12 -5.22
CA TYR A 177 -11.37 2.71 -5.32
C TYR A 177 -11.10 2.00 -4.01
N VAL A 178 -12.10 1.27 -3.52
CA VAL A 178 -12.02 0.57 -2.23
C VAL A 178 -12.65 -0.80 -2.29
N GLN A 179 -12.04 -1.77 -1.60
CA GLN A 179 -12.68 -3.05 -1.31
C GLN A 179 -13.32 -3.00 0.07
N ALA A 180 -14.65 -2.92 0.11
CA ALA A 180 -15.46 -2.79 1.33
C ALA A 180 -16.86 -3.39 1.12
N ALA A 181 -17.55 -3.77 2.20
CA ALA A 181 -18.86 -4.40 2.15
C ALA A 181 -18.90 -5.57 1.16
N ASN A 182 -17.85 -6.41 1.20
CA ASN A 182 -17.66 -7.57 0.32
C ASN A 182 -17.80 -7.25 -1.17
N SER A 183 -17.34 -6.08 -1.57
CA SER A 183 -17.44 -5.58 -2.94
C SER A 183 -16.28 -4.65 -3.27
N LEU A 184 -16.11 -4.35 -4.54
CA LEU A 184 -15.25 -3.28 -5.03
C LEU A 184 -16.11 -2.07 -5.41
N VAL A 185 -15.79 -0.91 -4.85
CA VAL A 185 -16.58 0.31 -5.03
C VAL A 185 -15.69 1.42 -5.57
N LYS A 186 -16.15 2.08 -6.63
CA LYS A 186 -15.60 3.36 -7.09
C LYS A 186 -16.43 4.49 -6.52
N LEU A 187 -15.78 5.42 -5.85
CA LEU A 187 -16.38 6.64 -5.33
C LEU A 187 -15.87 7.85 -6.11
N ASP A 188 -16.72 8.85 -6.27
CA ASP A 188 -16.28 10.23 -6.49
C ASP A 188 -15.49 10.67 -5.25
N LYS A 189 -14.20 11.01 -5.42
CA LYS A 189 -13.30 11.26 -4.29
C LYS A 189 -13.63 12.55 -3.53
N ARG A 190 -14.38 13.48 -4.16
CA ARG A 190 -14.75 14.77 -3.59
C ARG A 190 -15.97 14.67 -2.68
N THR A 191 -16.87 13.73 -2.96
CA THR A 191 -18.19 13.64 -2.32
C THR A 191 -18.42 12.33 -1.57
N GLY A 192 -17.67 11.26 -1.86
CA GLY A 192 -17.91 9.92 -1.31
C GLY A 192 -19.16 9.23 -1.88
N GLN A 193 -19.74 9.78 -2.96
CA GLN A 193 -20.84 9.15 -3.68
C GLN A 193 -20.33 7.98 -4.51
N ALA A 194 -21.06 6.87 -4.50
CA ALA A 194 -20.72 5.71 -5.31
C ALA A 194 -21.00 5.98 -6.78
N VAL A 195 -20.01 5.75 -7.63
CA VAL A 195 -20.12 5.79 -9.10
C VAL A 195 -20.58 4.42 -9.58
N TRP A 196 -19.91 3.36 -9.12
CA TRP A 196 -20.31 1.98 -9.35
C TRP A 196 -19.88 1.07 -8.19
N ARG A 197 -20.50 -0.10 -8.12
CA ARG A 197 -20.19 -1.20 -7.19
C ARG A 197 -20.19 -2.51 -7.97
N SER A 198 -19.11 -3.28 -7.85
CA SER A 198 -18.89 -4.54 -8.56
C SER A 198 -18.33 -5.60 -7.60
N LEU A 199 -18.24 -6.85 -8.08
CA LEU A 199 -17.71 -7.99 -7.32
C LEU A 199 -18.40 -8.23 -5.97
N VAL A 200 -19.71 -8.04 -5.92
CA VAL A 200 -20.50 -8.25 -4.69
C VAL A 200 -20.51 -9.74 -4.34
N ILE A 201 -20.06 -10.08 -3.14
CA ILE A 201 -20.17 -11.42 -2.57
C ILE A 201 -21.25 -11.39 -1.49
N GLU A 202 -22.36 -12.07 -1.74
CA GLU A 202 -23.55 -12.04 -0.87
C GLU A 202 -23.34 -12.81 0.44
N GLU A 203 -22.94 -14.09 0.39
CA GLU A 203 -22.78 -14.91 1.58
C GLU A 203 -21.68 -15.98 1.44
N GLY A 204 -20.98 -16.29 2.54
CA GLY A 204 -20.09 -17.45 2.65
C GLY A 204 -18.72 -17.12 3.26
N MET A 205 -17.79 -18.08 3.24
CA MET A 205 -16.42 -17.83 3.73
C MET A 205 -15.69 -16.72 2.96
N ALA A 206 -16.14 -16.43 1.74
CA ALA A 206 -15.63 -15.35 0.90
C ALA A 206 -16.22 -13.96 1.25
N SER A 207 -17.34 -13.89 1.99
CA SER A 207 -18.02 -12.64 2.37
C SER A 207 -17.39 -12.01 3.63
N ASN A 208 -16.06 -11.98 3.68
CA ASN A 208 -15.31 -11.56 4.87
C ASN A 208 -14.23 -10.52 4.55
N GLY A 209 -14.52 -9.58 3.65
CA GLY A 209 -13.62 -8.50 3.26
C GLY A 209 -12.41 -8.94 2.44
N ALA A 210 -11.71 -8.01 1.81
CA ALA A 210 -10.49 -8.28 1.05
C ALA A 210 -9.24 -7.78 1.79
N PHE A 211 -8.14 -8.52 1.68
CA PHE A 211 -6.85 -8.09 2.22
C PHE A 211 -6.00 -7.40 1.16
N SER A 212 -5.98 -7.97 -0.05
CA SER A 212 -5.19 -7.46 -1.16
C SER A 212 -5.62 -6.05 -1.55
N SER A 213 -4.65 -5.20 -1.84
CA SER A 213 -4.84 -3.81 -2.23
C SER A 213 -4.89 -3.72 -3.75
N PRO A 214 -5.88 -3.06 -4.38
CA PRO A 214 -5.99 -3.01 -5.84
C PRO A 214 -4.90 -2.12 -6.46
N VAL A 215 -4.67 -2.30 -7.76
CA VAL A 215 -3.80 -1.45 -8.60
C VAL A 215 -4.52 -1.09 -9.90
N LEU A 216 -4.15 0.02 -10.53
CA LEU A 216 -4.63 0.42 -11.86
C LEU A 216 -3.46 0.32 -12.81
N GLU A 217 -3.61 -0.37 -13.94
CA GLU A 217 -2.51 -0.59 -14.88
C GLU A 217 -3.01 -0.76 -16.31
N VAL A 218 -2.13 -0.51 -17.28
CA VAL A 218 -2.39 -0.84 -18.69
C VAL A 218 -1.92 -2.27 -18.98
N LEU A 219 -2.87 -3.18 -19.24
CA LEU A 219 -2.62 -4.59 -19.51
C LEU A 219 -3.27 -4.97 -20.84
N ALA A 220 -2.49 -5.62 -21.72
CA ALA A 220 -2.85 -5.91 -23.10
C ALA A 220 -3.43 -4.68 -23.83
N GLY A 221 -2.82 -3.51 -23.61
CA GLY A 221 -3.20 -2.25 -24.25
C GLY A 221 -4.46 -1.56 -23.71
N ARG A 222 -5.10 -2.08 -22.65
CA ARG A 222 -6.28 -1.46 -22.00
C ARG A 222 -5.96 -1.12 -20.55
N GLU A 223 -6.39 0.06 -20.10
CA GLU A 223 -6.35 0.44 -18.69
C GLU A 223 -7.38 -0.38 -17.89
N GLN A 224 -6.95 -0.98 -16.78
CA GLN A 224 -7.74 -1.91 -15.99
C GLN A 224 -7.47 -1.75 -14.51
N LEU A 225 -8.53 -1.83 -13.72
CA LEU A 225 -8.43 -1.99 -12.29
C LEU A 225 -8.22 -3.47 -11.98
N VAL A 226 -7.06 -3.81 -11.43
CA VAL A 226 -6.73 -5.17 -11.00
C VAL A 226 -7.04 -5.30 -9.50
N ALA A 227 -7.96 -6.20 -9.18
CA ALA A 227 -8.40 -6.44 -7.82
C ALA A 227 -8.43 -7.94 -7.51
N LEU A 228 -8.10 -8.28 -6.27
CA LEU A 228 -8.11 -9.64 -5.77
C LEU A 228 -8.97 -9.68 -4.51
N ASN A 229 -10.12 -10.35 -4.62
CA ASN A 229 -11.01 -10.60 -3.49
C ASN A 229 -10.65 -11.96 -2.85
N ARG A 230 -11.54 -12.55 -2.04
CA ARG A 230 -11.27 -13.83 -1.37
C ARG A 230 -11.23 -15.06 -2.27
N GLU A 231 -11.67 -14.96 -3.52
CA GLU A 231 -11.86 -16.10 -4.42
C GLU A 231 -11.01 -16.01 -5.69
N SER A 232 -10.99 -14.84 -6.32
CA SER A 232 -10.43 -14.70 -7.67
C SER A 232 -9.70 -13.38 -7.87
N LEU A 233 -8.77 -13.40 -8.80
CA LEU A 233 -8.16 -12.22 -9.39
C LEU A 233 -9.04 -11.71 -10.53
N TYR A 234 -9.23 -10.41 -10.63
CA TYR A 234 -10.07 -9.76 -11.63
C TYR A 234 -9.35 -8.60 -12.29
N GLY A 235 -9.62 -8.42 -13.58
CA GLY A 235 -9.43 -7.14 -14.28
C GLY A 235 -10.79 -6.54 -14.56
N LEU A 236 -10.95 -5.26 -14.21
CA LEU A 236 -12.19 -4.53 -14.40
C LEU A 236 -11.95 -3.27 -15.22
N ASP A 237 -12.96 -2.90 -16.00
CA ASP A 237 -13.02 -1.59 -16.63
C ASP A 237 -13.15 -0.52 -15.53
N PRO A 238 -12.20 0.43 -15.42
CA PRO A 238 -12.23 1.44 -14.37
C PRO A 238 -13.39 2.44 -14.54
N GLU A 239 -13.91 2.63 -15.76
CA GLU A 239 -14.99 3.55 -16.05
C GLU A 239 -16.31 3.06 -15.44
N ASN A 240 -16.70 1.83 -15.76
CA ASN A 240 -18.04 1.30 -15.47
C ASN A 240 -18.06 0.11 -14.49
N GLY A 241 -16.89 -0.43 -14.09
CA GLY A 241 -16.78 -1.53 -13.15
C GLY A 241 -17.13 -2.90 -13.74
N GLN A 242 -17.26 -3.03 -15.06
CA GLN A 242 -17.48 -4.30 -15.73
C GLN A 242 -16.25 -5.20 -15.57
N VAL A 243 -16.48 -6.49 -15.27
CA VAL A 243 -15.42 -7.48 -15.27
C VAL A 243 -15.01 -7.77 -16.70
N LEU A 244 -13.75 -7.48 -17.02
CA LEU A 244 -13.12 -7.79 -18.30
C LEU A 244 -12.69 -9.25 -18.33
N TRP A 245 -12.09 -9.70 -17.23
CA TRP A 245 -11.68 -11.09 -17.06
C TRP A 245 -11.58 -11.45 -15.58
N SER A 246 -11.58 -12.75 -15.29
CA SER A 246 -11.38 -13.29 -13.95
C SER A 246 -10.57 -14.58 -13.96
N LYS A 247 -9.89 -14.85 -12.85
CA LYS A 247 -9.13 -16.07 -12.61
C LYS A 247 -9.35 -16.54 -11.17
N PRO A 248 -10.10 -17.63 -10.95
CA PRO A 248 -10.15 -18.30 -9.66
C PRO A 248 -8.77 -18.74 -9.20
N LEU A 249 -8.46 -18.51 -7.93
CA LEU A 249 -7.18 -18.87 -7.33
C LEU A 249 -7.39 -19.80 -6.12
N PRO A 250 -6.49 -20.77 -5.91
CA PRO A 250 -6.49 -21.55 -4.69
C PRO A 250 -6.33 -20.65 -3.46
N HIS A 251 -7.00 -21.00 -2.35
CA HIS A 251 -6.93 -20.20 -1.15
C HIS A 251 -6.97 -21.04 0.14
N PHE A 252 -6.16 -20.64 1.12
CA PHE A 252 -6.37 -21.00 2.50
C PHE A 252 -7.23 -19.95 3.19
N ARG A 253 -8.48 -20.28 3.54
CA ARG A 253 -9.45 -19.38 4.21
C ARG A 253 -9.72 -18.05 3.47
N GLY A 254 -9.63 -18.04 2.14
CA GLY A 254 -9.82 -16.84 1.32
C GLY A 254 -8.77 -15.74 1.58
N MET A 255 -7.58 -16.11 2.09
CA MET A 255 -6.53 -15.16 2.45
C MET A 255 -5.65 -14.83 1.24
N HIS A 256 -6.13 -13.91 0.42
CA HIS A 256 -5.33 -13.27 -0.62
C HIS A 256 -4.76 -11.94 -0.14
N ILE A 257 -3.52 -11.96 0.36
CA ILE A 257 -2.93 -10.85 1.11
C ILE A 257 -2.08 -9.94 0.22
N LEU A 258 -1.31 -10.52 -0.69
CA LEU A 258 -0.34 -9.78 -1.49
C LEU A 258 -1.06 -8.87 -2.49
N THR A 259 -0.51 -7.68 -2.72
CA THR A 259 -0.92 -6.79 -3.82
C THR A 259 -0.57 -7.47 -5.14
N PRO A 260 -1.47 -7.50 -6.15
CA PRO A 260 -1.14 -8.04 -7.47
C PRO A 260 0.09 -7.31 -8.01
N THR A 261 1.12 -8.06 -8.39
CA THR A 261 2.39 -7.49 -8.86
C THR A 261 2.45 -7.60 -10.36
N ILE A 262 2.54 -6.47 -11.05
CA ILE A 262 2.50 -6.43 -12.50
C ILE A 262 3.89 -6.63 -13.08
N TRP A 263 3.98 -7.40 -14.15
CA TRP A 263 5.17 -7.54 -14.98
C TRP A 263 4.75 -7.70 -16.44
N ARG A 264 4.93 -6.64 -17.25
CA ARG A 264 4.41 -6.57 -18.63
C ARG A 264 2.90 -6.84 -18.64
N ASP A 265 2.42 -7.66 -19.57
CA ASP A 265 1.02 -8.13 -19.62
C ASP A 265 0.76 -9.35 -18.72
N ALA A 266 1.44 -9.45 -17.58
CA ALA A 266 1.28 -10.56 -16.65
C ALA A 266 1.16 -10.08 -15.20
N ILE A 267 0.48 -10.88 -14.39
CA ILE A 267 0.21 -10.58 -12.98
C ILE A 267 0.73 -11.71 -12.11
N PHE A 268 1.67 -11.37 -11.22
CA PHE A 268 2.14 -12.26 -10.18
C PHE A 268 1.25 -12.16 -8.93
N THR A 269 0.95 -13.32 -8.33
CA THR A 269 0.31 -13.42 -7.02
C THR A 269 0.74 -14.68 -6.28
N SER A 270 0.67 -14.65 -4.95
CA SER A 270 0.89 -15.83 -4.11
C SER A 270 -0.15 -15.84 -2.98
N PRO A 271 -1.24 -16.61 -3.14
CA PRO A 271 -2.23 -16.82 -2.08
C PRO A 271 -1.58 -17.39 -0.81
N TYR A 272 -2.08 -16.98 0.34
CA TYR A 272 -1.49 -17.36 1.62
C TYR A 272 -1.47 -18.88 1.80
N ARG A 273 -0.28 -19.43 2.11
CA ARG A 273 -0.01 -20.88 2.26
C ARG A 273 -0.21 -21.71 0.99
N GLU A 274 -0.34 -21.06 -0.16
CA GLU A 274 -0.40 -21.72 -1.46
C GLU A 274 0.88 -21.46 -2.26
N ARG A 275 0.89 -21.92 -3.50
CA ARG A 275 1.95 -21.68 -4.48
C ARG A 275 1.94 -20.21 -4.95
N SER A 276 3.01 -19.83 -5.65
CA SER A 276 3.05 -18.59 -6.42
C SER A 276 2.64 -18.86 -7.87
N TYR A 277 2.01 -17.87 -8.50
CA TYR A 277 1.49 -17.96 -9.86
C TYR A 277 1.88 -16.70 -10.63
N LEU A 278 2.22 -16.86 -11.90
CA LEU A 278 2.21 -15.78 -12.89
C LEU A 278 1.09 -16.04 -13.88
N ILE A 279 0.22 -15.05 -14.06
CA ILE A 279 -0.95 -15.12 -14.92
C ILE A 279 -0.72 -14.19 -16.11
N ASP A 280 -0.58 -14.76 -17.31
CA ASP A 280 -0.45 -14.01 -18.56
C ASP A 280 -1.82 -13.55 -19.05
N LEU A 281 -1.86 -12.31 -19.53
CA LEU A 281 -3.02 -11.68 -20.13
C LEU A 281 -2.75 -11.35 -21.59
N SER A 282 -3.73 -11.62 -22.42
CA SER A 282 -3.79 -11.12 -23.79
C SER A 282 -5.23 -10.90 -24.18
N SER A 283 -5.47 -10.04 -25.17
CA SER A 283 -6.80 -9.77 -25.68
C SER A 283 -6.81 -9.61 -27.19
N GLU A 284 -7.90 -10.03 -27.81
CA GLU A 284 -8.26 -9.70 -29.19
C GLU A 284 -9.62 -8.98 -29.15
N GLY A 285 -9.59 -7.65 -29.06
CA GLY A 285 -10.80 -6.86 -28.81
C GLY A 285 -11.33 -7.07 -27.39
N GLU A 286 -12.58 -7.55 -27.25
CA GLU A 286 -13.20 -7.85 -25.95
C GLU A 286 -12.95 -9.30 -25.49
N ASP A 287 -12.33 -10.13 -26.32
CA ASP A 287 -12.03 -11.53 -25.98
C ASP A 287 -10.71 -11.61 -25.19
N TRP A 288 -10.82 -11.85 -23.89
CA TRP A 288 -9.69 -11.99 -22.98
C TRP A 288 -9.22 -13.43 -22.85
N ARG A 289 -7.90 -13.63 -22.98
CA ARG A 289 -7.23 -14.89 -22.62
C ARG A 289 -6.45 -14.68 -21.34
N VAL A 290 -6.82 -15.45 -20.32
CA VAL A 290 -6.17 -15.47 -19.00
C VAL A 290 -5.54 -16.84 -18.76
N ALA A 291 -4.22 -16.93 -18.91
CA ALA A 291 -3.48 -18.18 -18.81
C ALA A 291 -2.57 -18.19 -17.59
N GLU A 292 -2.44 -19.34 -16.92
CA GLU A 292 -1.32 -19.54 -16.00
C GLU A 292 -0.07 -19.73 -16.85
N SER A 293 0.90 -18.81 -16.74
CA SER A 293 2.21 -18.91 -17.38
C SER A 293 3.02 -19.99 -16.70
N TRP A 294 3.10 -19.90 -15.37
CA TRP A 294 3.76 -20.87 -14.52
C TRP A 294 3.23 -20.80 -13.08
N GLN A 295 3.57 -21.85 -12.32
CA GLN A 295 3.42 -21.89 -10.86
C GLN A 295 4.73 -22.32 -10.18
N ASN A 296 5.04 -21.73 -9.03
CA ASN A 296 6.23 -22.02 -8.24
C ASN A 296 5.84 -22.44 -6.80
N LYS A 297 6.58 -23.37 -6.19
CA LYS A 297 6.34 -23.82 -4.80
C LYS A 297 6.67 -22.75 -3.75
N ALA A 298 7.39 -21.69 -4.13
CA ALA A 298 7.57 -20.51 -3.30
C ALA A 298 6.20 -19.98 -2.85
N SER A 299 6.05 -19.74 -1.55
CA SER A 299 4.80 -19.29 -0.93
C SER A 299 5.05 -17.95 -0.27
N GLY A 300 4.53 -16.89 -0.87
CA GLY A 300 4.63 -15.52 -0.39
C GLY A 300 3.90 -15.35 0.95
N TYR A 301 4.43 -14.48 1.80
CA TYR A 301 3.90 -14.32 3.16
C TYR A 301 3.78 -12.86 3.58
N MET A 302 2.55 -12.33 3.51
CA MET A 302 2.14 -11.00 4.02
C MET A 302 2.90 -9.78 3.51
N SER A 303 3.96 -9.96 2.73
CA SER A 303 4.72 -8.90 2.08
C SER A 303 4.61 -9.05 0.58
N SER A 304 4.22 -7.97 -0.09
CA SER A 304 4.15 -7.95 -1.55
C SER A 304 5.57 -7.85 -2.11
N PRO A 305 5.91 -8.65 -3.13
CA PRO A 305 7.25 -8.68 -3.69
C PRO A 305 7.59 -7.37 -4.42
N VAL A 306 8.88 -7.15 -4.64
CA VAL A 306 9.37 -6.13 -5.57
C VAL A 306 9.89 -6.79 -6.83
N VAL A 307 9.78 -6.08 -7.94
CA VAL A 307 10.31 -6.50 -9.25
C VAL A 307 11.42 -5.53 -9.61
N VAL A 308 12.60 -6.07 -9.89
CA VAL A 308 13.73 -5.32 -10.44
C VAL A 308 14.13 -6.01 -11.73
N ASP A 309 14.05 -5.26 -12.83
CA ASP A 309 14.13 -5.79 -14.19
C ASP A 309 13.11 -6.94 -14.40
N ASP A 310 13.56 -8.11 -14.85
CA ASP A 310 12.72 -9.30 -15.05
C ASP A 310 12.78 -10.30 -13.86
N HIS A 311 13.15 -9.83 -12.67
CA HIS A 311 13.32 -10.67 -11.47
C HIS A 311 12.46 -10.20 -10.29
N LEU A 312 11.75 -11.16 -9.71
CA LEU A 312 10.89 -10.98 -8.55
C LEU A 312 11.64 -11.36 -7.26
N TYR A 313 11.58 -10.49 -6.26
CA TYR A 313 12.13 -10.74 -4.93
C TYR A 313 10.99 -10.93 -3.94
N LEU A 314 10.79 -12.17 -3.49
CA LEU A 314 9.63 -12.61 -2.72
C LEU A 314 10.02 -13.02 -1.30
N PHE A 315 9.35 -12.44 -0.30
CA PHE A 315 9.47 -12.88 1.09
C PHE A 315 8.53 -14.07 1.37
N LEU A 316 9.09 -15.14 1.93
CA LEU A 316 8.42 -16.43 2.08
C LEU A 316 7.92 -16.69 3.50
N GLY A 317 6.98 -17.61 3.65
CA GLY A 317 6.42 -18.02 4.95
C GLY A 317 7.41 -18.67 5.93
N ASN A 318 8.60 -19.07 5.46
CA ASN A 318 9.70 -19.54 6.31
C ASN A 318 10.71 -18.43 6.69
N GLY A 319 10.38 -17.16 6.38
CA GLY A 319 11.19 -15.99 6.66
C GLY A 319 12.35 -15.76 5.71
N ARG A 320 12.49 -16.55 4.64
CA ARG A 320 13.56 -16.38 3.64
C ARG A 320 13.10 -15.51 2.48
N ILE A 321 14.05 -15.03 1.69
CA ILE A 321 13.78 -14.33 0.43
C ILE A 321 14.11 -15.28 -0.72
N GLU A 322 13.31 -15.23 -1.77
CA GLU A 322 13.53 -15.97 -3.00
C GLU A 322 13.54 -15.03 -4.20
N CYS A 323 14.55 -15.17 -5.05
CA CYS A 323 14.59 -14.51 -6.35
C CYS A 323 14.04 -15.47 -7.40
N ILE A 324 13.05 -15.03 -8.17
CA ILE A 324 12.40 -15.80 -9.22
C ILE A 324 12.53 -15.03 -10.53
N GLU A 325 13.01 -15.69 -11.59
CA GLU A 325 12.97 -15.14 -12.95
C GLU A 325 11.53 -15.18 -13.46
N LEU A 326 10.95 -14.01 -13.76
CA LEU A 326 9.53 -13.91 -14.09
C LEU A 326 9.18 -14.57 -15.42
N ALA A 327 10.08 -14.57 -16.40
CA ALA A 327 9.84 -15.19 -17.70
C ALA A 327 9.68 -16.72 -17.63
N THR A 328 10.30 -17.39 -16.65
CA THR A 328 10.38 -18.86 -16.59
C THR A 328 9.75 -19.45 -15.33
N GLY A 329 9.53 -18.63 -14.30
CA GLY A 329 9.13 -19.07 -12.97
C GLY A 329 10.23 -19.80 -12.21
N GLN A 330 11.47 -19.83 -12.71
CA GLN A 330 12.57 -20.53 -12.08
C GLN A 330 13.10 -19.75 -10.88
N SER A 331 13.21 -20.45 -9.74
CA SER A 331 13.91 -19.95 -8.57
C SER A 331 15.41 -19.83 -8.87
N ARG A 332 15.92 -18.60 -8.91
CA ARG A 332 17.34 -18.33 -9.15
C ARG A 332 18.18 -18.61 -7.91
N TRP A 333 17.69 -18.15 -6.77
CA TRP A 333 18.28 -18.44 -5.47
C TRP A 333 17.26 -18.25 -4.36
N ARG A 334 17.55 -18.85 -3.21
CA ARG A 334 16.85 -18.61 -1.94
C ARG A 334 17.87 -18.26 -0.87
N SER A 335 17.61 -17.23 -0.08
CA SER A 335 18.52 -16.82 1.00
C SER A 335 18.76 -17.97 1.97
N SER A 336 20.00 -18.13 2.43
CA SER A 336 20.35 -19.06 3.53
C SER A 336 19.84 -18.55 4.88
N ARG A 337 19.81 -17.22 5.04
CA ARG A 337 19.32 -16.48 6.19
C ARG A 337 17.80 -16.30 6.17
N SER A 338 17.20 -16.40 7.36
CA SER A 338 15.82 -15.98 7.63
C SER A 338 15.81 -14.57 8.24
N PHE A 339 14.81 -13.77 7.88
CA PHE A 339 14.60 -12.37 8.25
C PHE A 339 13.33 -12.20 9.11
N GLY A 340 12.98 -13.23 9.89
CA GLY A 340 11.84 -13.18 10.80
C GLY A 340 10.50 -13.48 10.13
N LYS A 341 9.44 -12.76 10.55
CA LYS A 341 8.03 -13.05 10.19
C LYS A 341 7.40 -12.02 9.26
N TYR A 342 8.09 -10.91 9.00
CA TYR A 342 7.62 -9.84 8.14
C TYR A 342 8.84 -9.15 7.55
N LEU A 343 8.72 -8.68 6.31
CA LEU A 343 9.77 -7.96 5.61
C LEU A 343 9.13 -7.03 4.58
N SER A 344 8.93 -5.77 4.92
CA SER A 344 8.51 -4.77 3.90
C SER A 344 9.67 -4.47 2.98
N MET A 345 9.41 -4.30 1.67
CA MET A 345 10.46 -4.09 0.67
C MET A 345 10.16 -2.89 -0.21
N VAL A 346 11.17 -2.05 -0.38
CA VAL A 346 11.18 -0.89 -1.28
C VAL A 346 12.41 -1.02 -2.17
N TRP A 347 12.27 -0.76 -3.46
CA TRP A 347 13.39 -0.87 -4.40
C TRP A 347 13.66 0.46 -5.09
N ARG A 348 14.91 0.64 -5.51
CA ARG A 348 15.36 1.77 -6.32
C ARG A 348 16.52 1.29 -7.17
N GLN A 349 16.30 1.23 -8.49
CA GLN A 349 17.26 0.68 -9.43
C GLN A 349 17.73 -0.71 -8.99
N ASP A 350 19.03 -0.90 -8.76
CA ASP A 350 19.67 -2.17 -8.44
C ASP A 350 19.77 -2.47 -6.93
N ARG A 351 18.98 -1.78 -6.10
CA ARG A 351 19.00 -1.92 -4.64
C ARG A 351 17.61 -2.14 -4.07
N ILE A 352 17.56 -2.92 -2.99
CA ILE A 352 16.33 -3.18 -2.22
C ILE A 352 16.60 -2.83 -0.76
N LEU A 353 15.81 -1.91 -0.22
CA LEU A 353 15.68 -1.71 1.21
C LEU A 353 14.59 -2.64 1.74
N ALA A 354 14.92 -3.39 2.79
CA ALA A 354 13.99 -4.32 3.41
C ALA A 354 13.95 -4.11 4.93
N LEU A 355 12.77 -3.86 5.49
CA LEU A 355 12.58 -3.62 6.92
C LEU A 355 11.82 -4.80 7.54
N ASP A 356 12.43 -5.45 8.53
CA ASP A 356 11.84 -6.61 9.19
C ASP A 356 10.91 -6.29 10.36
N GLY A 357 10.25 -7.35 10.85
CA GLY A 357 9.34 -7.32 11.99
C GLY A 357 9.91 -6.77 13.31
N GLU A 358 11.23 -6.74 13.45
CA GLU A 358 11.93 -6.41 14.69
C GLU A 358 12.63 -5.03 14.62
N GLY A 359 12.57 -4.35 13.48
CA GLY A 359 13.10 -2.99 13.31
C GLY A 359 14.50 -2.92 12.69
N THR A 360 14.98 -4.02 12.09
CA THR A 360 16.23 -4.03 11.33
C THR A 360 15.96 -3.66 9.87
N LEU A 361 16.67 -2.65 9.38
CA LEU A 361 16.73 -2.29 7.97
C LEU A 361 17.90 -3.03 7.32
N TYR A 362 17.64 -3.70 6.22
CA TYR A 362 18.59 -4.39 5.38
C TYR A 362 18.71 -3.67 4.04
N LEU A 363 19.92 -3.62 3.51
CA LEU A 363 20.20 -3.18 2.15
C LEU A 363 20.72 -4.38 1.35
N PHE A 364 19.96 -4.78 0.33
CA PHE A 364 20.35 -5.84 -0.60
C PHE A 364 20.71 -5.26 -1.96
N ALA A 365 21.64 -5.91 -2.66
CA ALA A 365 21.72 -5.75 -4.11
C ALA A 365 20.61 -6.58 -4.77
N ALA A 366 19.94 -6.01 -5.77
CA ALA A 366 19.00 -6.73 -6.63
C ALA A 366 19.77 -7.59 -7.64
N ASN A 367 20.47 -8.60 -7.13
CA ASN A 367 21.32 -9.49 -7.91
C ASN A 367 20.59 -10.81 -8.22
N PRO A 368 20.31 -11.14 -9.50
CA PRO A 368 19.60 -12.36 -9.85
C PRO A 368 20.47 -13.63 -9.80
N GLU A 369 21.79 -13.51 -9.68
CA GLU A 369 22.70 -14.67 -9.65
C GLU A 369 22.86 -15.25 -8.24
N ARG A 370 22.79 -14.39 -7.22
CA ARG A 370 22.96 -14.79 -5.81
C ARG A 370 22.34 -13.76 -4.88
N PHE A 371 21.99 -14.19 -3.67
CA PHE A 371 21.67 -13.27 -2.58
C PHE A 371 22.91 -12.48 -2.15
N GLU A 372 22.78 -11.15 -2.07
CA GLU A 372 23.86 -10.25 -1.70
C GLU A 372 23.36 -9.17 -0.72
N LEU A 373 23.69 -9.35 0.56
CA LEU A 373 23.48 -8.37 1.62
C LEU A 373 24.65 -7.38 1.60
N LEU A 374 24.34 -6.11 1.40
CA LEU A 374 25.32 -5.02 1.38
C LEU A 374 25.56 -4.45 2.78
N ASP A 375 24.49 -4.21 3.53
CA ASP A 375 24.57 -3.66 4.89
C ASP A 375 23.27 -3.90 5.67
N GLU A 376 23.33 -3.83 7.00
CA GLU A 376 22.18 -3.94 7.88
C GLU A 376 22.32 -3.09 9.13
N ARG A 377 21.19 -2.56 9.61
CA ARG A 377 21.18 -1.67 10.78
C ARG A 377 19.85 -1.71 11.51
N GLU A 378 19.88 -1.76 12.83
CA GLU A 378 18.70 -1.50 13.66
C GLU A 378 18.31 -0.02 13.56
N VAL A 379 17.09 0.25 13.12
CA VAL A 379 16.57 1.62 12.89
C VAL A 379 15.30 1.93 13.67
N ALA A 380 14.73 0.93 14.35
CA ALA A 380 13.54 1.04 15.17
C ALA A 380 13.72 0.27 16.47
N GLN A 381 13.12 0.78 17.55
CA GLN A 381 13.25 0.20 18.90
C GLN A 381 12.09 -0.74 19.26
N GLY A 382 11.11 -0.88 18.37
CA GLY A 382 9.92 -1.66 18.57
C GLY A 382 9.49 -2.37 17.29
N SER A 383 8.65 -3.39 17.44
CA SER A 383 8.21 -4.22 16.32
C SER A 383 7.60 -3.38 15.18
N THR A 384 7.98 -3.67 13.95
CA THR A 384 7.50 -2.94 12.76
C THR A 384 6.68 -3.88 11.87
N TRP A 385 5.50 -3.42 11.47
CA TRP A 385 4.58 -4.21 10.63
C TRP A 385 3.88 -3.35 9.57
N GLY A 386 4.08 -2.03 9.63
CA GLY A 386 3.71 -1.14 8.55
C GLY A 386 4.77 -1.13 7.46
N HIS A 387 4.35 -0.90 6.23
CA HIS A 387 5.28 -0.82 5.11
C HIS A 387 6.23 0.37 5.28
N LEU A 388 7.53 0.17 5.03
CA LEU A 388 8.51 1.26 4.96
C LEU A 388 8.04 2.31 3.95
N ALA A 389 8.08 3.59 4.33
CA ALA A 389 7.90 4.70 3.39
C ALA A 389 9.24 5.37 3.11
N VAL A 390 9.46 5.70 1.83
CA VAL A 390 10.69 6.35 1.36
C VAL A 390 10.31 7.58 0.56
N SER A 391 10.86 8.74 0.92
CA SER A 391 10.65 9.98 0.17
C SER A 391 11.98 10.71 0.00
N GLY A 392 12.53 10.64 -1.21
CA GLY A 392 13.90 11.10 -1.46
C GLY A 392 14.90 10.29 -0.63
N ASP A 393 15.63 10.97 0.26
CA ASP A 393 16.64 10.36 1.15
C ASP A 393 16.10 10.14 2.57
N GLU A 394 14.80 10.33 2.78
CA GLU A 394 14.15 10.12 4.06
C GLU A 394 13.41 8.79 4.09
N LEU A 395 13.50 8.15 5.26
CA LEU A 395 12.87 6.87 5.56
C LEU A 395 11.94 7.09 6.75
N PHE A 396 10.73 6.54 6.66
CA PHE A 396 9.74 6.62 7.73
C PHE A 396 9.32 5.22 8.16
N VAL A 397 9.60 4.89 9.42
CA VAL A 397 9.41 3.56 9.99
C VAL A 397 8.27 3.59 11.01
N ARG A 398 7.17 2.92 10.68
CA ARG A 398 6.05 2.71 11.59
C ARG A 398 6.33 1.51 12.50
N GLU A 399 6.86 1.80 13.68
CA GLU A 399 6.82 0.86 14.80
C GLU A 399 5.36 0.62 15.20
N LEU A 400 5.08 -0.42 15.98
CA LEU A 400 3.73 -0.64 16.49
C LEU A 400 3.26 0.53 17.36
N GLN A 401 4.15 1.16 18.14
CA GLN A 401 3.80 2.23 19.10
C GLN A 401 4.58 3.54 18.90
N ALA A 402 5.17 3.74 17.72
CA ALA A 402 5.80 5.00 17.36
C ALA A 402 5.90 5.15 15.84
N ILE A 403 6.25 6.34 15.39
CA ILE A 403 6.75 6.62 14.05
C ILE A 403 8.14 7.24 14.17
N VAL A 404 9.07 6.77 13.35
CA VAL A 404 10.46 7.21 13.30
C VAL A 404 10.73 7.83 11.95
N SER A 405 11.38 8.99 11.93
CA SER A 405 11.94 9.58 10.72
C SER A 405 13.46 9.49 10.78
N LEU A 406 14.01 8.99 9.68
CA LEU A 406 15.44 8.85 9.46
C LEU A 406 15.79 9.57 8.16
N ARG A 407 17.00 10.08 8.06
CA ARG A 407 17.51 10.68 6.84
C ARG A 407 18.87 10.09 6.51
N TRP A 408 19.05 9.67 5.27
CA TRP A 408 20.35 9.31 4.72
C TRP A 408 21.09 10.60 4.39
N ALA A 409 22.26 10.81 4.97
CA ALA A 409 23.13 11.92 4.58
C ALA A 409 23.44 11.81 3.07
N ARG A 410 23.24 12.91 2.33
CA ARG A 410 23.69 12.97 0.94
C ARG A 410 25.21 13.03 0.94
N ASP A 411 25.84 12.16 0.19
CA ASP A 411 27.26 12.31 -0.11
C ASP A 411 27.37 13.41 -1.18
N ASP A 412 27.47 14.67 -0.75
CA ASP A 412 27.51 15.84 -1.62
C ASP A 412 28.68 15.81 -2.63
N ARG A 413 29.59 14.84 -2.50
CA ARG A 413 30.74 14.61 -3.37
C ARG A 413 30.41 13.89 -4.68
N ALA A 414 29.24 13.27 -4.83
CA ALA A 414 28.88 12.52 -6.03
C ALA A 414 28.14 13.37 -7.10
N SER A 415 27.94 14.67 -6.86
CA SER A 415 27.24 15.58 -7.78
C SER A 415 28.16 16.54 -8.55
N ALA A 416 29.47 16.33 -8.43
CA ALA A 416 30.49 17.10 -9.13
C ALA A 416 31.30 16.18 -10.04
N ASP A 417 30.67 15.63 -11.07
CA ASP A 417 31.35 15.12 -12.28
C ASP A 417 30.43 15.25 -13.51
#